data_AF-A0A1W1DLL8-F1
#
_entry.id   AF-A0A1W1DLL8-F1
#
_cell.length_a   1.000
_cell.length_b   1.000
_cell.length_c   1.000
_cell.angle_alpha   90.00
_cell.angle_beta   90.00
_cell.angle_gamma   90.00
#
_symmetry.space_group_name_H-M   'P 1'
#
loop_
_entity.id
_entity.type
_entity.pdbx_description
1 polymer ?
#
loop_
_entity_poly.entity_id
_entity_poly.type
_entity_poly.pdbx_seq_one_letter_code
_entity_poly.pdbx_strand_id
1 'polypeptide(L)' 'MHAFADHHAFAQTDLAFDDDYPILMTAKDCVKCREFATDQMWYLHVEAELSDDFLTELTNKL' A
#
# COMPACT_ATOMS: atom_id res chain seq x y z
N MET A 1 7.53 -3.52 -15.23
CA MET A 1 7.40 -3.72 -13.77
C MET A 1 8.63 -3.12 -13.11
N HIS A 2 8.45 -2.13 -12.25
CA HIS A 2 9.54 -1.48 -11.51
C HIS A 2 9.58 -2.07 -10.10
N ALA A 3 10.62 -2.85 -9.79
CA ALA A 3 10.75 -3.51 -8.50
C ALA A 3 11.66 -2.68 -7.59
N PHE A 4 11.18 -2.41 -6.37
CA PHE A 4 11.92 -1.70 -5.33
C PHE A 4 12.24 -2.65 -4.18
N ALA A 5 13.32 -2.38 -3.45
CA ALA A 5 13.67 -3.13 -2.26
C ALA A 5 12.59 -2.99 -1.19
N ASP A 6 12.49 -3.98 -0.30
CA ASP A 6 11.69 -3.80 0.90
C ASP A 6 12.22 -2.60 1.72
N HIS A 7 11.31 -1.85 2.33
CA HIS A 7 11.63 -0.57 2.99
C HIS A 7 12.25 0.52 2.10
N HIS A 8 12.14 0.45 0.77
CA HIS A 8 12.57 1.55 -0.11
C HIS A 8 11.98 2.89 0.32
N ALA A 9 12.84 3.89 0.44
CA ALA A 9 12.48 5.27 0.77
C ALA A 9 12.16 6.00 -0.55
N PHE A 10 10.87 6.07 -0.89
CA PHE A 10 10.43 6.65 -2.15
C PHE A 10 10.67 8.16 -2.16
N ALA A 11 11.28 8.64 -3.24
CA ALA A 11 11.25 10.03 -3.66
C ALA A 11 10.33 10.20 -4.87
N GLN A 12 9.81 11.41 -5.10
CA GLN A 12 8.97 11.71 -6.26
C GLN A 12 9.64 11.32 -7.59
N THR A 13 10.96 11.47 -7.69
CA THR A 13 11.74 11.11 -8.88
C THR A 13 11.77 9.61 -9.17
N ASP A 14 11.57 8.76 -8.17
CA ASP A 14 11.52 7.30 -8.35
C ASP A 14 10.24 6.86 -9.08
N LEU A 15 9.21 7.70 -9.05
CA LEU A 15 7.88 7.47 -9.60
C LEU A 15 7.53 8.43 -10.74
N ALA A 16 8.53 9.16 -11.25
CA ALA A 16 8.39 10.02 -12.43
C ALA A 16 8.64 9.17 -13.68
N PHE A 17 7.58 8.52 -14.17
CA PHE A 17 7.62 7.76 -15.41
C PHE A 17 7.39 8.67 -16.62
N ASP A 18 7.94 8.31 -17.77
CA ASP A 18 7.82 9.08 -19.02
C ASP A 18 6.43 8.94 -19.68
N ASP A 19 5.56 8.10 -19.12
CA ASP A 19 4.18 7.87 -19.56
C ASP A 19 3.16 8.44 -18.56
N ASP A 20 1.95 8.73 -19.06
CA ASP A 20 0.85 9.29 -18.26
C ASP A 20 -0.11 8.19 -17.77
N TYR A 21 0.44 7.01 -17.45
CA TYR A 21 -0.35 5.91 -16.92
C TYR A 21 -0.47 6.01 -15.39
N PRO A 22 -1.58 5.51 -14.81
CA PRO A 22 -1.72 5.44 -13.37
C PRO A 22 -0.68 4.50 -12.77
N ILE A 23 -0.15 4.88 -11.62
CA ILE A 23 0.83 4.14 -10.84
C ILE A 23 0.07 3.30 -9.81
N LEU A 24 0.12 1.97 -9.97
CA LEU A 24 -0.43 1.03 -8.98
C LEU A 24 0.67 0.53 -8.05
N MET A 25 0.44 0.65 -6.73
CA MET A 25 1.36 0.21 -5.70
C MET A 25 0.65 -0.47 -4.52
N THR A 26 1.42 -1.00 -3.57
CA THR A 26 0.87 -1.56 -2.34
C THR A 26 0.41 -0.44 -1.40
N ALA A 27 -0.56 -0.71 -0.52
CA ALA A 27 -0.96 0.24 0.51
C ALA A 27 0.23 0.67 1.40
N LYS A 28 1.19 -0.25 1.65
CA LYS A 28 2.43 0.03 2.39
C LYS A 28 3.25 1.12 1.70
N ASP A 29 3.45 1.03 0.39
CA ASP A 29 4.25 2.00 -0.34
C ASP A 29 3.49 3.31 -0.56
N CYS A 30 2.17 3.27 -0.69
CA CYS A 30 1.32 4.47 -0.73
C CYS A 30 1.47 5.32 0.55
N VAL A 31 1.57 4.70 1.73
CA VAL A 31 1.81 5.42 3.00
C VAL A 31 3.15 6.18 2.98
N LYS A 32 4.18 5.61 2.33
CA LYS A 32 5.50 6.26 2.21
C LYS A 32 5.48 7.45 1.25
N CYS A 33 4.62 7.43 0.25
CA CYS A 33 4.53 8.47 -0.77
C CYS A 33 3.57 9.62 -0.40
N ARG A 34 2.96 9.59 0.79
CA ARG A 34 1.86 10.48 1.19
C ARG A 34 2.16 11.98 1.01
N GLU A 35 3.41 12.40 1.19
CA GLU A 35 3.81 13.81 1.07
C GLU A 35 3.79 14.35 -0.37
N PHE A 36 3.87 13.46 -1.37
CA PHE A 36 3.91 13.83 -2.80
C PHE A 36 2.93 13.02 -3.65
N ALA A 37 1.95 12.37 -3.00
CA ALA A 37 0.94 11.57 -3.67
C ALA A 37 0.12 12.43 -4.64
N THR A 38 -0.22 11.85 -5.79
CA THR A 38 -1.05 12.47 -6.83
C THR A 38 -2.30 11.63 -7.09
N ASP A 39 -3.27 12.18 -7.81
CA ASP A 39 -4.49 11.45 -8.22
C ASP A 39 -4.20 10.27 -9.17
N GLN A 40 -2.97 10.18 -9.70
CA GLN A 40 -2.51 9.08 -10.54
C GLN A 40 -1.91 7.92 -9.71
N MET A 41 -1.79 8.05 -8.39
CA MET A 41 -1.23 7.01 -7.51
C MET A 41 -2.35 6.24 -6.81
N TRP A 42 -2.41 4.93 -7.10
CA TRP A 42 -3.48 4.05 -6.63
C TRP A 42 -2.92 2.90 -5.81
N TYR A 43 -3.72 2.45 -4.85
CA TYR A 43 -3.53 1.16 -4.19
C TYR A 43 -4.87 0.45 -4.12
N LEU A 44 -4.83 -0.88 -4.04
CA LEU A 44 -6.04 -1.66 -3.83
C LEU A 44 -6.38 -1.68 -2.34
N HIS A 45 -7.51 -1.10 -1.98
CA HIS A 45 -8.08 -1.25 -0.64
C HIS A 45 -8.70 -2.64 -0.51
N VAL A 46 -8.38 -3.33 0.59
CA VAL A 46 -8.93 -4.64 0.93
C VAL A 46 -9.34 -4.64 2.38
N GLU A 47 -10.45 -5.32 2.67
CA GLU A 47 -10.99 -5.45 4.01
C GLU A 47 -10.98 -6.93 4.39
N ALA A 48 -10.60 -7.22 5.64
CA ALA A 48 -10.67 -8.55 6.18
C ALA A 48 -11.97 -8.69 6.98
N GLU A 49 -12.81 -9.65 6.58
CA GLU A 49 -13.97 -10.06 7.36
C GLU A 49 -13.55 -11.19 8.30
N LEU A 50 -13.65 -10.93 9.62
CA LEU A 50 -13.34 -11.90 10.66
C LEU A 50 -14.65 -12.38 11.29
N SER A 51 -14.78 -13.68 11.55
CA SER A 51 -15.93 -14.20 12.28
C SER A 51 -15.86 -13.88 13.77
N ASP A 52 -17.01 -13.76 14.41
CA ASP A 52 -17.11 -13.53 15.86
C ASP A 52 -16.45 -14.66 16.67
N ASP A 53 -16.55 -15.89 16.17
CA ASP A 53 -15.91 -17.07 16.76
C ASP A 53 -14.37 -16.92 16.76
N PHE A 54 -13.79 -16.48 15.65
CA PHE A 54 -12.35 -16.24 15.54
C PHE A 54 -11.89 -15.15 16.52
N LEU A 55 -12.65 -14.06 16.64
CA LEU A 55 -12.34 -12.97 17.58
C LEU A 55 -12.42 -13.44 19.04
N THR A 56 -13.41 -14.28 19.36
CA THR A 56 -13.56 -14.88 20.69
C THR A 56 -12.39 -15.80 21.02
N GLU A 57 -12.00 -16.68 20.10
CA GLU A 57 -10.85 -17.57 20.27
C GLU A 57 -9.53 -16.81 20.42
N LEU A 58 -9.32 -15.76 19.64
CA LEU A 58 -8.14 -14.91 19.72
C LEU A 58 -8.04 -14.22 21.08
N THR A 59 -9.15 -13.66 21.57
CA THR A 59 -9.21 -12.98 22.88
C THR A 59 -8.88 -13.92 24.03
N ASN A 60 -9.34 -15.18 23.97
CA ASN A 60 -9.09 -16.17 25.03
C ASN A 60 -7.64 -16.70 25.08
N LYS A 61 -6.81 -16.39 24.08
CA LYS A 61 -5.39 -16.79 24.01
C LYS A 61 -4.40 -15.69 24.39
N LEU A 62 -4.89 -14.47 24.66
CA LEU A 62 -4.11 -13.32 25.13
C LEU A 62 -4.19 -13.19 26.65
#